data_AF-A0A8J4R1J9-F1
#
_entry.id   AF-A0A8J4R1J9-F1
#
_cell.length_a   1.000
_cell.length_b   1.000
_cell.length_c   1.000
_cell.angle_alpha   90.00
_cell.angle_beta   90.00
_cell.angle_gamma   90.00
#
_symmetry.space_group_name_H-M   'P 1'
#
loop_
_entity.id
_entity.type
_entity.pdbx_description
1 polymer ?
#
loop_
_entity_poly.entity_id
_entity_poly.type
_entity_poly.pdbx_seq_one_letter_code
_entity_poly.pdbx_strand_id
1 'polypeptide(L)'
;MLKVSHHLFTWTKEMAYTDYFERALTNGVLGIQKGTEPGMMINMLPQGHGVSKARRYHGWGPKNDSFWCCYGTGIESFSKLGDSIYFEEEGEVPSLYIIQYISSSLDWKSRRILLNQEVDAVSSWDPYLRVTLTPTLKEGAAQSSNLNLRIPSWTHTDGAKASLNDQSLNLPAPDGSQENINEEAPENNLAYTTVYVGNLSLEVKTYAENFKWKGPPKTEDPQKTKEN
;
A
#
# COMPACT_ATOMS: atom_id res chain seq x y z
N MET A 1 15.63 -2.40 5.08
CA MET A 1 15.04 -1.19 5.67
C MET A 1 13.54 -1.30 5.97
N LEU A 2 12.74 -2.03 5.18
CA LEU A 2 11.30 -2.20 5.46
C LEU A 2 11.00 -2.69 6.89
N LYS A 3 11.71 -3.71 7.39
CA LYS A 3 11.57 -4.20 8.78
C LYS A 3 11.79 -3.12 9.84
N VAL A 4 12.77 -2.24 9.64
CA VAL A 4 13.05 -1.14 10.57
C VAL A 4 11.90 -0.13 10.55
N SER A 5 11.43 0.25 9.35
CA SER A 5 10.30 1.16 9.19
C SER A 5 9.02 0.60 9.82
N HIS A 6 8.78 -0.71 9.66
CA HIS A 6 7.67 -1.41 10.31
C HIS A 6 7.75 -1.27 11.83
N HIS A 7 8.89 -1.59 12.45
CA HIS A 7 9.02 -1.50 13.91
C HIS A 7 8.95 -0.05 14.42
N LEU A 8 9.56 0.90 13.72
CA LEU A 8 9.46 2.31 14.08
C LEU A 8 8.01 2.79 14.01
N PHE A 9 7.26 2.36 13.01
CA PHE A 9 5.84 2.64 12.93
C PHE A 9 5.07 2.04 14.12
N THR A 10 5.34 0.79 14.51
CA THR A 10 4.65 0.18 15.67
C THR A 10 4.82 0.99 16.95
N TRP A 11 5.95 1.67 17.14
CA TRP A 11 6.25 2.47 18.34
C TRP A 11 5.78 3.92 18.26
N THR A 12 5.94 4.56 17.11
CA THR A 12 5.79 6.02 16.98
C THR A 12 4.48 6.42 16.32
N LYS A 13 3.89 5.52 15.52
CA LYS A 13 2.77 5.82 14.61
C LYS A 13 3.04 6.98 13.65
N GLU A 14 4.30 7.35 13.41
CA GLU A 14 4.63 8.44 12.50
C GLU A 14 4.43 8.05 11.03
N MET A 15 3.71 8.89 10.30
CA MET A 15 3.41 8.67 8.88
C MET A 15 4.66 8.58 8.02
N ALA A 16 5.75 9.29 8.36
CA ALA A 16 6.99 9.27 7.59
C ALA A 16 7.54 7.84 7.38
N TYR A 17 7.35 6.94 8.35
CA TYR A 17 7.76 5.54 8.22
C TYR A 17 6.86 4.75 7.26
N THR A 18 5.57 5.06 7.22
CA THR A 18 4.62 4.41 6.31
C THR A 18 4.80 4.88 4.87
N ASP A 19 5.08 6.16 4.66
CA ASP A 19 5.40 6.73 3.34
C ASP A 19 6.70 6.16 2.79
N TYR A 20 7.73 6.04 3.64
CA TYR A 20 8.96 5.37 3.26
C TYR A 20 8.69 3.91 2.90
N PHE A 21 7.88 3.20 3.70
CA PHE A 21 7.57 1.80 3.48
C PHE A 21 6.90 1.58 2.11
N GLU A 22 5.84 2.35 1.82
CA GLU A 22 5.15 2.32 0.53
C GLU A 22 6.11 2.60 -0.63
N ARG A 23 6.89 3.68 -0.54
CA ARG A 23 7.82 4.07 -1.61
C ARG A 23 8.87 2.98 -1.87
N ALA A 24 9.44 2.40 -0.82
CA ALA A 24 10.47 1.37 -0.91
C ALA A 24 9.90 0.02 -1.39
N LEU A 25 8.69 -0.33 -0.95
CA LEU A 25 8.00 -1.54 -1.41
C LEU A 25 7.69 -1.45 -2.91
N THR A 26 6.98 -0.40 -3.33
CA THR A 26 6.47 -0.24 -4.69
C THR A 26 7.59 -0.04 -5.72
N ASN A 27 8.54 0.85 -5.43
CA ASN A 27 9.58 1.19 -6.41
C ASN A 27 10.84 0.32 -6.31
N GLY A 28 11.10 -0.23 -5.12
CA GLY A 28 12.28 -1.03 -4.84
C GLY A 28 11.97 -2.52 -4.92
N VAL A 29 11.21 -3.02 -3.95
CA VAL A 29 11.04 -4.46 -3.70
C VAL A 29 10.24 -5.16 -4.79
N LEU A 30 9.08 -4.62 -5.21
CA LEU A 30 8.29 -5.24 -6.26
C LEU A 30 9.05 -5.33 -7.58
N GLY A 31 9.96 -4.39 -7.85
CA GLY A 31 10.83 -4.38 -9.02
C GLY A 31 12.00 -5.37 -8.98
N ILE A 32 12.17 -6.13 -7.88
CA ILE A 32 13.24 -7.13 -7.74
C ILE A 32 12.96 -8.37 -8.59
N GLN A 33 11.69 -8.78 -8.72
CA GLN A 33 11.30 -9.94 -9.51
C GLN A 33 10.93 -9.54 -10.94
N LYS A 34 11.28 -10.39 -11.91
CA LYS A 34 11.00 -10.16 -13.32
C LYS A 34 9.53 -10.38 -13.65
N GLY A 35 8.71 -9.35 -13.49
CA GLY A 35 7.29 -9.40 -13.85
C GLY A 35 6.58 -10.61 -13.23
N THR A 36 5.96 -11.43 -14.07
CA THR A 36 5.24 -12.65 -13.66
C THR A 36 6.11 -13.91 -13.65
N GLU A 37 7.43 -13.80 -13.77
CA GLU A 37 8.38 -14.92 -13.74
C GLU A 37 8.92 -15.13 -12.30
N PRO A 38 8.32 -16.04 -11.50
CA PRO A 38 8.72 -16.24 -10.11
C PRO A 38 10.14 -16.79 -9.99
N GLY A 39 10.93 -16.20 -9.10
CA GLY A 39 12.31 -16.62 -8.84
C GLY A 39 13.37 -16.06 -9.79
N MET A 40 12.96 -15.31 -10.83
CA MET A 40 13.89 -14.53 -11.66
C MET A 40 14.11 -13.17 -10.99
N MET A 41 15.24 -12.99 -10.29
CA MET A 41 15.46 -11.82 -9.44
C MET A 41 16.73 -11.06 -9.80
N ILE A 42 16.79 -9.78 -9.46
CA ILE A 42 18.01 -8.96 -9.56
C ILE A 42 18.75 -8.89 -8.22
N ASN A 43 20.08 -8.71 -8.30
CA ASN A 43 20.89 -8.31 -7.16
C ASN A 43 20.95 -6.78 -7.02
N MET A 44 20.97 -6.06 -8.15
CA MET A 44 21.19 -4.63 -8.19
C MET A 44 20.09 -3.95 -9.00
N LEU A 45 19.53 -2.86 -8.44
CA LEU A 45 18.57 -2.00 -9.12
C LEU A 45 19.33 -0.85 -9.82
N PRO A 46 19.54 -0.91 -11.14
CA PRO A 46 20.27 0.14 -11.84
C PRO A 46 19.45 1.44 -11.89
N GLN A 47 20.06 2.56 -11.47
CA GLN A 47 19.46 3.90 -11.50
C GLN A 47 20.12 4.87 -12.50
N GLY A 48 21.20 4.44 -13.18
CA GLY A 48 21.87 5.26 -14.17
C GLY A 48 21.07 5.44 -15.45
N HIS A 49 21.48 6.38 -16.29
CA HIS A 49 20.87 6.56 -17.61
C HIS A 49 21.30 5.44 -18.57
N GLY A 50 20.35 4.92 -19.36
CA GLY A 50 20.62 3.91 -20.41
C GLY A 50 21.03 2.52 -19.90
N VAL A 51 20.97 2.27 -18.59
CA VAL A 51 21.37 0.98 -18.01
C VAL A 51 20.15 0.08 -17.80
N SER A 52 20.34 -1.23 -17.97
CA SER A 52 19.25 -2.20 -18.00
C SER A 52 19.48 -3.32 -16.99
N LYS A 53 18.37 -3.77 -16.36
CA LYS A 53 18.31 -5.00 -15.56
C LYS A 53 18.66 -6.26 -16.38
N ALA A 54 18.58 -6.20 -17.71
CA ALA A 54 18.82 -7.35 -18.59
C ALA A 54 20.25 -7.45 -19.15
N ARG A 55 21.04 -6.36 -19.16
CA ARG A 55 22.31 -6.29 -19.92
C ARG A 55 23.57 -6.09 -19.04
N ARG A 56 23.46 -6.27 -17.73
CA ARG A 56 24.59 -6.06 -16.78
C ARG A 56 25.16 -7.38 -16.27
N TYR A 57 26.39 -7.29 -15.74
CA TYR A 57 27.13 -8.38 -15.09
C TYR A 57 26.36 -9.07 -13.94
N HIS A 58 25.37 -8.39 -13.35
CA HIS A 58 24.35 -8.96 -12.45
C HIS A 58 22.96 -8.61 -12.97
N GLY A 59 22.63 -9.11 -14.17
CA GLY A 59 21.30 -8.98 -14.74
C GLY A 59 20.26 -9.82 -14.00
N TRP A 60 19.21 -10.26 -14.72
CA TRP A 60 18.25 -11.21 -14.17
C TRP A 60 18.94 -12.54 -13.85
N GLY A 61 19.00 -12.89 -12.57
CA GLY A 61 19.48 -14.20 -12.14
C GLY A 61 18.44 -15.28 -12.48
N PRO A 62 18.86 -16.42 -13.06
CA PRO A 62 17.98 -17.57 -13.23
C PRO A 62 17.48 -18.15 -11.90
N LYS A 63 16.27 -18.72 -11.91
CA LYS A 63 15.62 -19.28 -10.71
C LYS A 63 16.47 -20.32 -9.96
N ASN A 64 17.18 -21.17 -10.69
CA ASN A 64 17.87 -22.33 -10.13
C ASN A 64 19.40 -22.22 -10.13
N ASP A 65 19.96 -21.16 -10.74
CA ASP A 65 21.41 -21.04 -10.98
C ASP A 65 21.98 -19.71 -10.45
N SER A 66 21.24 -19.01 -9.60
CA SER A 66 21.67 -17.77 -8.96
C SER A 66 21.33 -17.78 -7.47
N PHE A 67 22.36 -17.67 -6.64
CA PHE A 67 22.27 -17.77 -5.17
C PHE A 67 22.98 -16.60 -4.49
N TRP A 68 22.78 -15.39 -5.00
CA TRP A 68 23.31 -14.19 -4.37
C TRP A 68 22.57 -13.90 -3.06
N CYS A 69 23.19 -13.14 -2.15
CA CYS A 69 22.58 -12.81 -0.86
C CYS A 69 21.19 -12.14 -1.01
N CYS A 70 20.95 -11.38 -2.09
CA CYS A 70 19.66 -10.75 -2.36
C CYS A 70 18.52 -11.74 -2.68
N TYR A 71 18.80 -12.98 -3.08
CA TYR A 71 17.74 -13.98 -3.31
C TYR A 71 17.02 -14.35 -2.03
N GLY A 72 17.77 -14.62 -0.95
CA GLY A 72 17.19 -14.94 0.35
C GLY A 72 16.33 -13.80 0.88
N THR A 73 16.87 -12.57 0.83
CA THR A 73 16.13 -11.37 1.24
C THR A 73 14.92 -11.08 0.32
N GLY A 74 15.04 -11.32 -0.98
CA GLY A 74 13.96 -11.17 -1.95
C GLY A 74 12.81 -12.13 -1.63
N ILE A 75 13.10 -13.42 -1.49
CA ILE A 75 12.10 -14.44 -1.13
C ILE A 75 11.42 -14.10 0.20
N GLU A 76 12.18 -13.69 1.22
CA GLU A 76 11.59 -13.24 2.49
C GLU A 76 10.66 -12.02 2.31
N SER A 77 11.05 -11.07 1.46
CA SER A 77 10.24 -9.87 1.24
C SER A 77 8.93 -10.21 0.52
N PHE A 78 8.98 -11.11 -0.48
CA PHE A 78 7.79 -11.55 -1.21
C PHE A 78 6.88 -12.46 -0.38
N SER A 79 7.39 -13.18 0.62
CA SER A 79 6.54 -13.98 1.52
C SER A 79 5.79 -13.15 2.56
N LYS A 80 6.16 -11.87 2.75
CA LYS A 80 5.61 -10.97 3.78
C LYS A 80 4.95 -9.72 3.21
N LEU A 81 4.47 -9.75 1.96
CA LEU A 81 3.83 -8.59 1.33
C LEU A 81 2.58 -8.10 2.09
N GLY A 82 1.86 -9.00 2.77
CA GLY A 82 0.67 -8.65 3.57
C GLY A 82 0.96 -8.17 4.99
N ASP A 83 2.20 -8.31 5.49
CA ASP A 83 2.56 -8.15 6.90
C ASP A 83 2.53 -6.68 7.39
N SER A 84 2.43 -5.73 6.48
CA SER A 84 2.47 -4.29 6.81
C SER A 84 1.36 -3.52 6.12
N ILE A 85 0.21 -4.16 5.90
CA ILE A 85 -1.00 -3.49 5.42
C ILE A 85 -1.78 -2.91 6.61
N TYR A 86 -1.92 -3.71 7.67
CA TYR A 86 -2.73 -3.42 8.84
C TYR A 86 -1.90 -3.48 10.12
N PHE A 87 -2.15 -2.57 11.06
CA PHE A 87 -1.54 -2.57 12.39
C PHE A 87 -2.62 -2.47 13.45
N GLU A 88 -2.69 -3.47 14.32
CA GLU A 88 -3.62 -3.48 15.45
C GLU A 88 -2.99 -2.77 16.66
N GLU A 89 -3.80 -2.03 17.40
CA GLU A 89 -3.42 -1.42 18.66
C GLU A 89 -4.49 -1.68 19.72
N GLU A 90 -4.05 -2.22 20.85
CA GLU A 90 -4.87 -2.42 22.02
C GLU A 90 -4.88 -1.14 22.88
N GLY A 91 -6.07 -0.72 23.29
CA GLY A 91 -6.30 0.45 24.13
C GLY A 91 -7.71 0.39 24.72
N GLU A 92 -8.14 1.47 25.38
CA GLU A 92 -9.52 1.60 25.88
C GLU A 92 -10.54 1.38 24.76
N VAL A 93 -10.28 2.00 23.61
CA VAL A 93 -10.92 1.67 22.33
C VAL A 93 -9.88 1.04 21.41
N PRO A 94 -10.09 -0.21 20.94
CA PRO A 94 -9.19 -0.83 19.97
C PRO A 94 -9.08 -0.01 18.70
N SER A 95 -7.88 0.08 18.16
CA SER A 95 -7.62 0.82 16.93
C SER A 95 -6.99 -0.10 15.89
N LEU A 96 -7.43 0.05 14.64
CA LEU A 96 -6.85 -0.59 13.47
C LEU A 96 -6.32 0.48 12.53
N TYR A 97 -5.00 0.49 12.31
CA TYR A 97 -4.36 1.39 11.36
C TYR A 97 -4.20 0.70 10.01
N ILE A 98 -4.68 1.34 8.95
CA ILE A 98 -4.54 0.91 7.57
C ILE A 98 -3.50 1.82 6.92
N ILE A 99 -2.34 1.26 6.61
CA ILE A 99 -1.20 2.05 6.12
C ILE A 99 -0.90 1.82 4.64
N GLN A 100 -1.26 0.66 4.09
CA GLN A 100 -1.11 0.35 2.66
C GLN A 100 -2.48 0.13 2.02
N TYR A 101 -2.66 0.68 0.84
CA TYR A 101 -3.86 0.50 0.03
C TYR A 101 -3.59 -0.58 -1.02
N ILE A 102 -3.70 -1.83 -0.57
CA ILE A 102 -3.60 -3.03 -1.42
C ILE A 102 -4.87 -3.85 -1.18
N SER A 103 -5.51 -4.33 -2.25
CA SER A 103 -6.71 -5.16 -2.13
C SER A 103 -6.42 -6.42 -1.31
N SER A 104 -7.08 -6.55 -0.16
CA SER A 104 -6.83 -7.61 0.82
C SER A 104 -8.00 -7.76 1.79
N SER A 105 -8.06 -8.89 2.50
CA SER A 105 -9.01 -9.11 3.58
C SER A 105 -8.29 -9.39 4.90
N LEU A 106 -8.74 -8.78 5.99
CA LEU A 106 -8.23 -8.98 7.34
C LEU A 106 -9.30 -9.63 8.22
N ASP A 107 -8.97 -10.76 8.83
CA ASP A 107 -9.77 -11.35 9.91
C ASP A 107 -9.31 -10.79 11.26
N TRP A 108 -9.96 -9.72 11.72
CA TRP A 108 -9.67 -9.07 13.00
C TRP A 108 -10.31 -9.84 14.15
N LYS A 109 -9.63 -10.90 14.57
CA LYS A 109 -10.18 -11.90 15.50
C LYS A 109 -10.56 -11.34 16.87
N SER A 110 -9.76 -10.43 17.42
CA SER A 110 -10.00 -9.83 18.74
C SER A 110 -11.31 -9.04 18.78
N ARG A 111 -11.76 -8.50 17.64
CA ARG A 111 -13.02 -7.75 17.51
C ARG A 111 -14.11 -8.49 16.76
N ARG A 112 -13.82 -9.67 16.24
CA ARG A 112 -14.72 -10.49 15.43
C ARG A 112 -15.24 -9.73 14.20
N ILE A 113 -14.36 -8.96 13.57
CA ILE A 113 -14.65 -8.17 12.37
C ILE A 113 -13.85 -8.77 11.21
N LEU A 114 -14.51 -9.05 10.09
CA LEU A 114 -13.85 -9.33 8.82
C LEU A 114 -13.84 -8.04 8.01
N LEU A 115 -12.67 -7.48 7.75
CA LEU A 115 -12.53 -6.26 6.95
C LEU A 115 -12.09 -6.63 5.54
N ASN A 116 -12.88 -6.26 4.54
CA ASN A 116 -12.48 -6.35 3.14
C ASN A 116 -12.03 -4.98 2.62
N GLN A 117 -10.84 -4.92 2.03
CA GLN A 117 -10.28 -3.75 1.37
C GLN A 117 -10.21 -4.01 -0.13
N GLU A 118 -10.88 -3.17 -0.90
CA GLU A 118 -10.83 -3.16 -2.36
C GLU A 118 -10.24 -1.85 -2.84
N VAL A 119 -9.20 -1.95 -3.67
CA VAL A 119 -8.50 -0.81 -4.25
C VAL A 119 -8.63 -0.89 -5.75
N ASP A 120 -9.12 0.19 -6.35
CA ASP A 120 -9.27 0.26 -7.80
C ASP A 120 -7.90 0.26 -8.48
N ALA A 121 -7.87 -0.25 -9.71
CA ALA A 121 -6.64 -0.27 -10.50
C ALA A 121 -6.18 1.16 -10.80
N VAL A 122 -5.03 1.55 -10.25
CA VAL A 122 -4.45 2.86 -10.50
C VAL A 122 -3.92 2.94 -11.94
N SER A 123 -4.29 4.00 -12.65
CA SER A 123 -3.83 4.26 -14.01
C SER A 123 -3.29 5.68 -14.09
N SER A 124 -2.37 5.93 -15.03
CA SER A 124 -1.66 7.20 -15.05
C SER A 124 -2.50 8.38 -15.56
N TRP A 125 -3.65 8.12 -16.17
CA TRP A 125 -4.57 9.16 -16.66
C TRP A 125 -5.70 9.44 -15.65
N ASP A 126 -5.88 8.57 -14.66
CA ASP A 126 -6.85 8.74 -13.59
C ASP A 126 -6.11 9.25 -12.34
N PRO A 127 -6.28 10.52 -11.96
CA PRO A 127 -5.53 11.09 -10.86
C PRO A 127 -6.06 10.66 -9.50
N TYR A 128 -7.05 9.77 -9.41
CA TYR A 128 -7.68 9.38 -8.16
C TYR A 128 -7.24 7.98 -7.71
N LEU A 129 -6.93 7.86 -6.41
CA LEU A 129 -6.88 6.60 -5.70
C LEU A 129 -8.25 6.36 -5.07
N ARG A 130 -8.89 5.23 -5.40
CA ARG A 130 -10.17 4.82 -4.83
C ARG A 130 -10.02 3.56 -4.02
N VAL A 131 -10.51 3.60 -2.78
CA VAL A 131 -10.44 2.53 -1.80
C VAL A 131 -11.81 2.35 -1.18
N THR A 132 -12.31 1.12 -1.17
CA THR A 132 -13.54 0.74 -0.47
C THR A 132 -13.20 -0.23 0.64
N LEU A 133 -13.67 0.07 1.84
CA LEU A 133 -13.53 -0.75 3.03
C LEU A 133 -14.91 -1.22 3.49
N THR A 134 -15.08 -2.53 3.52
CA THR A 134 -16.35 -3.18 3.88
C THR A 134 -16.13 -4.06 5.10
N PRO A 135 -16.47 -3.58 6.32
CA PRO A 135 -16.45 -4.41 7.51
C PRO A 135 -17.67 -5.33 7.58
N THR A 136 -17.46 -6.59 7.94
CA THR A 136 -18.50 -7.56 8.23
C THR A 136 -18.38 -8.01 9.69
N LEU A 137 -19.42 -7.76 10.47
CA LEU A 137 -19.48 -8.14 11.88
C LEU A 137 -19.84 -9.63 12.00
N LYS A 138 -19.06 -10.39 12.77
CA LYS A 138 -19.41 -11.75 13.18
C LYS A 138 -20.21 -11.72 14.49
N GLU A 139 -20.87 -12.81 14.85
CA GLU A 139 -21.67 -12.90 16.07
C GLU A 139 -20.87 -12.51 17.33
N GLY A 140 -21.45 -11.61 18.14
CA GLY A 140 -20.83 -11.10 19.36
C GLY A 140 -19.64 -10.15 19.11
N ALA A 141 -19.60 -9.45 17.97
CA ALA A 141 -18.65 -8.37 17.72
C ALA A 141 -18.79 -7.24 18.76
N ALA A 142 -17.66 -6.61 19.10
CA ALA A 142 -17.58 -5.54 20.09
C ALA A 142 -18.25 -4.24 19.60
N GLN A 143 -18.70 -3.39 20.54
CA GLN A 143 -19.57 -2.23 20.28
C GLN A 143 -18.83 -0.94 19.83
N SER A 144 -17.51 -0.86 19.93
CA SER A 144 -16.74 0.27 19.41
C SER A 144 -15.31 -0.13 19.04
N SER A 145 -14.87 0.34 17.87
CA SER A 145 -13.49 0.24 17.41
C SER A 145 -13.18 1.37 16.45
N ASN A 146 -11.94 1.85 16.49
CA ASN A 146 -11.45 2.91 15.63
C ASN A 146 -10.76 2.31 14.41
N LEU A 147 -11.06 2.88 13.25
CA LEU A 147 -10.39 2.59 12.01
C LEU A 147 -9.62 3.84 11.57
N ASN A 148 -8.30 3.77 11.57
CA ASN A 148 -7.40 4.88 11.25
C ASN A 148 -6.85 4.68 9.84
N LEU A 149 -7.20 5.57 8.91
CA LEU A 149 -6.71 5.52 7.54
C LEU A 149 -5.60 6.54 7.32
N ARG A 150 -4.48 6.10 6.75
CA ARG A 150 -3.38 6.99 6.37
C ARG A 150 -3.77 7.83 5.16
N ILE A 151 -3.64 9.16 5.22
CA ILE A 151 -3.68 9.99 4.01
C ILE A 151 -2.25 10.11 3.46
N PRO A 152 -1.89 9.47 2.33
CA PRO A 152 -0.50 9.45 1.89
C PRO A 152 0.01 10.86 1.55
N SER A 153 1.26 11.17 1.92
CA SER A 153 1.82 12.52 1.70
C SER A 153 1.91 12.94 0.22
N TRP A 154 1.83 11.99 -0.71
CA TRP A 154 1.77 12.22 -2.15
C TRP A 154 0.32 12.41 -2.67
N THR A 155 -0.63 12.75 -1.81
CA THR A 155 -2.00 13.09 -2.22
C THR A 155 -2.34 14.55 -1.97
N HIS A 156 -3.45 15.00 -2.57
CA HIS A 156 -4.08 16.29 -2.35
C HIS A 156 -5.48 16.09 -1.78
N THR A 157 -5.84 16.90 -0.78
CA THR A 157 -7.20 16.94 -0.22
C THR A 157 -8.16 17.72 -1.10
N ASP A 158 -7.68 18.60 -1.98
CA ASP A 158 -8.49 19.33 -2.94
C ASP A 158 -9.18 18.38 -3.94
N GLY A 159 -10.49 18.21 -3.75
CA GLY A 159 -11.30 17.27 -4.52
C GLY A 159 -11.27 15.83 -4.02
N ALA A 160 -10.58 15.55 -2.91
CA ALA A 160 -10.70 14.28 -2.21
C ALA A 160 -12.05 14.18 -1.49
N LYS A 161 -12.58 12.96 -1.41
CA LYS A 161 -13.84 12.64 -0.77
C LYS A 161 -13.68 11.40 0.09
N ALA A 162 -14.19 11.45 1.29
CA ALA A 162 -14.42 10.26 2.11
C ALA A 162 -15.89 10.20 2.46
N SER A 163 -16.48 9.01 2.38
CA SER A 163 -17.88 8.79 2.73
C SER A 163 -18.05 7.53 3.56
N LEU A 164 -18.65 7.67 4.74
CA LEU A 164 -19.03 6.57 5.61
C LEU A 164 -20.54 6.38 5.54
N ASN A 165 -21.00 5.21 5.09
CA ASN A 165 -22.43 4.91 4.92
C ASN A 165 -23.17 6.04 4.19
N ASP A 166 -22.60 6.50 3.07
CA ASP A 166 -23.08 7.62 2.24
C ASP A 166 -23.04 9.03 2.88
N GLN A 167 -22.45 9.18 4.07
CA GLN A 167 -22.22 10.47 4.72
C GLN A 167 -20.80 10.97 4.48
N SER A 168 -20.64 12.19 3.98
CA SER A 168 -19.33 12.80 3.72
C SER A 168 -18.56 13.04 5.01
N LEU A 169 -17.28 12.67 5.02
CA LEU A 169 -16.33 12.93 6.10
C LEU A 169 -15.35 14.03 5.71
N ASN A 170 -14.87 14.78 6.70
CA ASN A 170 -13.77 15.70 6.53
C ASN A 170 -12.45 14.92 6.53
N LEU A 171 -11.54 15.29 5.63
CA LEU A 171 -10.22 14.67 5.52
C LEU A 171 -9.15 15.61 6.10
N PRO A 172 -8.22 15.09 6.92
CA PRO A 172 -7.09 15.86 7.40
C PRO A 172 -6.10 16.16 6.27
N ALA A 173 -5.29 17.20 6.44
CA ALA A 173 -4.23 17.56 5.50
C ALA A 173 -3.15 16.46 5.42
N PRO A 174 -2.60 16.14 4.23
CA PRO A 174 -1.62 15.05 4.05
C PRO A 174 -0.27 15.30 4.74
N ASP A 175 0.04 16.55 5.08
CA ASP A 175 1.25 16.97 5.80
C ASP A 175 1.05 17.01 7.33
N GLY A 176 -0.14 16.66 7.82
CA GLY A 176 -0.49 16.73 9.24
C GLY A 176 -0.62 18.16 9.78
N SER A 177 -0.78 19.17 8.92
CA SER A 177 -0.83 20.58 9.34
C SER A 177 -2.21 21.06 9.81
N GLN A 178 -3.26 20.25 9.71
CA GLN A 178 -4.61 20.59 10.18
C GLN A 178 -5.05 19.68 11.32
N GLU A 179 -5.58 20.30 12.38
CA GLU A 179 -6.25 19.64 13.50
C GLU A 179 -7.45 18.81 13.03
N ASN A 180 -7.41 17.51 13.31
CA ASN A 180 -8.60 16.66 13.23
C ASN A 180 -9.61 17.18 14.26
N ILE A 181 -10.72 17.74 13.79
CA ILE A 181 -11.80 18.26 14.65
C ILE A 181 -12.75 17.13 15.10
N ASN A 182 -12.36 15.86 14.92
CA ASN A 182 -13.10 14.73 15.45
C ASN A 182 -12.75 14.58 16.95
N GLU A 183 -13.59 15.17 17.79
CA GLU A 183 -13.45 15.33 19.25
C GLU A 183 -13.39 14.02 20.06
N GLU A 184 -13.40 12.85 19.39
CA GLU A 184 -13.38 11.52 20.01
C GLU A 184 -12.18 10.64 19.56
N ALA A 185 -11.20 11.18 18.82
CA ALA A 185 -9.99 10.44 18.45
C ALA A 185 -8.97 10.38 19.62
N PRO A 186 -8.47 9.20 20.02
CA PRO A 186 -7.43 9.11 21.04
C PRO A 186 -6.11 9.68 20.49
N GLU A 187 -5.61 10.71 21.18
CA GLU A 187 -4.31 11.39 21.01
C GLU A 187 -3.86 11.69 19.56
N ASN A 188 -4.37 12.82 19.02
CA ASN A 188 -3.73 13.77 18.10
C ASN A 188 -2.57 13.28 17.22
N ASN A 189 -2.82 12.30 16.34
CA ASN A 189 -2.00 12.11 15.15
C ASN A 189 -2.73 12.70 13.93
N LEU A 190 -2.33 13.93 13.56
CA LEU A 190 -3.00 14.83 12.61
C LEU A 190 -3.06 14.31 11.16
N ALA A 191 -2.51 13.13 10.91
CA ALA A 191 -2.27 12.59 9.58
C ALA A 191 -3.15 11.36 9.25
N TYR A 192 -4.02 10.96 10.18
CA TYR A 192 -4.97 9.86 10.01
C TYR A 192 -6.40 10.37 10.05
N THR A 193 -7.29 9.81 9.23
CA THR A 193 -8.73 9.99 9.45
C THR A 193 -9.22 8.81 10.28
N THR A 194 -9.73 9.09 11.49
CA THR A 194 -10.36 8.08 12.35
C THR A 194 -11.83 7.97 12.03
N VAL A 195 -12.30 6.75 11.83
CA VAL A 195 -13.70 6.47 11.48
C VAL A 195 -14.24 5.34 12.37
N TYR A 196 -15.50 5.47 12.76
CA TYR A 196 -16.24 4.42 13.45
C TYR A 196 -16.79 3.38 12.46
N VAL A 197 -16.97 2.16 12.95
CA VAL A 197 -17.32 0.97 12.15
C VAL A 197 -18.50 1.23 11.19
N GLY A 198 -18.25 1.13 9.89
CA GLY A 198 -19.23 1.26 8.81
C GLY A 198 -18.57 1.06 7.44
N ASN A 199 -19.38 1.04 6.37
CA ASN A 199 -18.86 0.96 5.01
C ASN A 199 -18.22 2.29 4.64
N LEU A 200 -16.94 2.29 4.30
CA LEU A 200 -16.19 3.49 3.99
C LEU A 200 -15.68 3.44 2.56
N SER A 201 -15.97 4.49 1.79
CA SER A 201 -15.35 4.76 0.51
C SER A 201 -14.45 5.98 0.64
N LEU A 202 -13.21 5.85 0.20
CA LEU A 202 -12.20 6.90 0.19
C LEU A 202 -11.72 7.12 -1.25
N GLU A 203 -11.86 8.34 -1.74
CA GLU A 203 -11.34 8.82 -3.02
C GLU A 203 -10.38 9.98 -2.75
N VAL A 204 -9.10 9.82 -3.06
CA VAL A 204 -8.10 10.89 -2.86
C VAL A 204 -7.43 11.24 -4.18
N LYS A 205 -7.27 12.54 -4.45
CA LYS A 205 -6.57 13.04 -5.63
C LYS A 205 -5.06 12.93 -5.42
N THR A 206 -4.32 12.55 -6.47
CA THR A 206 -2.88 12.28 -6.43
C THR A 206 -2.11 13.36 -7.18
N TYR A 207 -0.82 13.59 -6.87
CA TYR A 207 0.04 14.57 -7.59
C TYR A 207 0.29 14.22 -9.07
N ALA A 208 -0.25 13.13 -9.60
CA ALA A 208 0.06 12.60 -10.93
C ALA A 208 -0.66 13.34 -12.08
N GLU A 209 -0.68 14.67 -12.08
CA GLU A 209 -1.23 15.42 -13.23
C GLU A 209 -0.35 15.31 -14.50
N ASN A 210 0.88 14.76 -14.40
CA ASN A 210 1.84 14.71 -15.51
C ASN A 210 2.50 13.35 -15.77
N PHE A 211 2.09 12.26 -15.13
CA PHE A 211 2.71 10.96 -15.35
C PHE A 211 1.96 10.19 -16.45
N LYS A 212 2.58 9.95 -17.61
CA LYS A 212 2.05 9.05 -18.65
C LYS A 212 2.76 7.70 -18.56
N TRP A 213 2.13 6.72 -17.91
CA TRP A 213 2.59 5.34 -17.93
C TRP A 213 2.18 4.71 -19.26
N LYS A 214 3.15 4.47 -20.14
CA LYS A 214 2.96 3.51 -21.22
C LYS A 214 3.12 2.14 -20.60
N GLY A 215 2.03 1.38 -20.53
CA GLY A 215 2.04 0.03 -19.98
C GLY A 215 3.06 -0.89 -20.63
N PRO A 216 3.28 -2.09 -20.07
CA PRO A 216 4.19 -3.05 -20.69
C PRO A 216 3.77 -3.26 -22.15
N PRO A 217 4.72 -3.27 -23.10
CA PRO A 217 4.40 -3.58 -24.48
C PRO A 217 3.66 -4.92 -24.52
N LYS A 218 2.55 -4.98 -25.26
CA LYS A 218 1.85 -6.23 -25.53
C LYS A 218 2.91 -7.23 -26.01
N THR A 219 3.01 -8.36 -25.33
CA THR A 219 3.83 -9.48 -25.80
C THR A 219 3.34 -9.85 -27.19
N GLU A 220 4.15 -9.59 -28.21
CA GLU A 220 3.91 -10.14 -29.53
C GLU A 220 3.91 -11.67 -29.44
N ASP A 221 2.89 -12.25 -30.06
CA ASP A 221 2.64 -13.68 -30.11
C ASP A 221 3.85 -14.40 -30.74
N PRO A 222 4.47 -15.41 -30.09
CA PRO A 222 5.68 -16.06 -30.62
C PRO A 222 5.48 -16.86 -31.93
N GLN A 223 4.32 -16.80 -32.57
CA GLN A 223 3.98 -17.63 -33.73
C GLN A 223 3.99 -16.91 -35.09
N LYS A 224 4.46 -15.67 -35.21
CA LYS A 224 4.63 -14.99 -36.52
C LYS A 224 6.08 -14.70 -36.90
N THR A 225 6.91 -15.74 -36.95
CA THR A 225 8.14 -15.72 -37.77
C THR A 225 8.44 -17.12 -38.30
N LYS A 226 7.58 -17.61 -39.19
CA LYS A 226 7.89 -18.58 -40.24
C LYS A 226 6.89 -18.39 -41.38
N GLU A 227 7.19 -17.46 -42.28
CA GLU A 227 6.90 -17.57 -43.71
C GLU A 227 7.43 -16.33 -44.45
N ASN A 228 8.15 -16.63 -45.53
CA ASN A 228 8.85 -15.78 -46.51
C ASN A 228 10.27 -15.33 -46.16
#